data_AF-A0A314V3A5-F1
#
_entry.id   AF-A0A314V3A5-F1
#
_cell.length_a   1.000
_cell.length_b   1.000
_cell.length_c   1.000
_cell.angle_alpha   90.00
_cell.angle_beta   90.00
_cell.angle_gamma   90.00
#
_symmetry.space_group_name_H-M   'P 1'
#
loop_
_entity.id
_entity.type
_entity.pdbx_description
1 polymer ?
#
loop_
_entity_poly.entity_id
_entity_poly.type
_entity_poly.pdbx_seq_one_letter_code
_entity_poly.pdbx_strand_id
1 'polypeptide(L)'
;MAEQSGFEPRKLPSSSSTASSFDHDDYKPGAPLVRRYSISAASALAQSERTTLRSATTFLFGQLAREDYLELRQEASELHEYSNAKLERVTRYLGVLANKTRKLDQFALETEARISPLINEKRRFFNDLSTAKGNIKIYCRARPLFEDEGSSIVEYPDDYNIRVNTGDDALSNPKKDFKLDRVYGPHVGQAELFRDVQPLVQSALDGYKICIWTNQLRKDTTNGRI
;
A
#
# COMPACT_ATOMS: atom_id res chain seq x y z
N MET A 1 17.94 21.78 -14.03
CA MET A 1 18.43 22.75 -13.02
C MET A 1 19.40 21.97 -12.13
N ALA A 2 20.70 22.12 -12.38
CA ALA A 2 21.57 23.11 -11.75
C ALA A 2 21.99 22.67 -10.34
N GLU A 3 23.23 22.18 -10.27
CA GLU A 3 24.32 22.44 -9.31
C GLU A 3 24.12 22.56 -7.77
N GLN A 4 25.22 22.12 -7.13
CA GLN A 4 25.81 22.51 -5.83
C GLN A 4 25.28 21.86 -4.54
N SER A 5 26.08 21.60 -3.50
CA SER A 5 27.51 21.32 -3.29
C SER A 5 27.68 21.09 -1.77
N GLY A 6 28.65 20.27 -1.37
CA GLY A 6 29.31 20.34 -0.05
C GLY A 6 28.57 19.74 1.16
N PHE A 7 29.10 18.65 1.73
CA PHE A 7 30.15 18.72 2.76
C PHE A 7 30.56 17.28 3.16
N GLU A 8 31.85 17.01 3.19
CA GLU A 8 32.44 15.68 3.40
C GLU A 8 33.03 15.58 4.83
N PRO A 9 32.83 14.48 5.59
CA PRO A 9 33.62 14.21 6.78
C PRO A 9 34.81 13.29 6.46
N ARG A 10 36.01 13.84 6.70
CA ARG A 10 37.33 13.23 6.50
C ARG A 10 37.51 11.97 7.37
N LYS A 11 37.82 10.84 6.72
CA LYS A 11 38.38 9.62 7.35
C LYS A 11 39.88 9.80 7.61
N LEU A 12 40.37 9.27 8.73
CA LEU A 12 41.79 8.96 8.96
C LEU A 12 41.91 7.48 9.39
N PRO A 13 42.67 6.65 8.65
CA PRO A 13 43.11 5.36 9.13
C PRO A 13 44.55 5.39 9.66
N SER A 14 44.76 4.50 10.63
CA SER A 14 45.99 3.80 11.03
C SER A 14 47.31 4.10 10.31
N SER A 15 48.40 4.22 11.08
CA SER A 15 49.46 3.21 11.03
C SER A 15 50.48 3.34 12.17
N SER A 16 50.91 2.14 12.55
CA SER A 16 51.97 1.75 13.46
C SER A 16 53.36 2.20 13.03
N SER A 17 54.19 2.39 14.05
CA SER A 17 55.64 2.51 14.04
C SER A 17 56.38 1.33 13.39
N THR A 18 57.35 1.62 12.53
CA THR A 18 58.54 0.79 12.33
C THR A 18 59.74 1.69 12.03
N ALA A 19 60.85 1.36 12.68
CA ALA A 19 62.12 2.05 12.63
C ALA A 19 62.88 1.83 11.32
N SER A 20 63.66 2.83 10.91
CA SER A 20 64.87 2.63 10.12
C SER A 20 65.88 3.75 10.39
N SER A 21 67.08 3.31 10.70
CA SER A 21 68.35 3.98 10.98
C SER A 21 68.98 4.73 9.81
N PHE A 22 69.63 5.87 10.08
CA PHE A 22 70.80 6.53 9.47
C PHE A 22 70.98 7.84 10.30
N ASP A 23 72.13 8.40 10.66
CA ASP A 23 73.51 8.31 10.17
C ASP A 23 74.51 8.67 11.27
N HIS A 24 75.77 8.37 11.00
CA HIS A 24 76.96 8.50 11.82
C HIS A 24 77.54 9.93 11.75
N ASP A 25 77.81 10.57 12.90
CA ASP A 25 78.72 11.72 12.95
C ASP A 25 79.54 11.74 14.25
N ASP A 26 80.85 11.72 14.05
CA ASP A 26 81.93 11.68 15.04
C ASP A 26 82.16 13.08 15.62
N TYR A 27 81.96 13.28 16.93
CA TYR A 27 82.48 14.45 17.63
C TYR A 27 82.84 14.10 19.07
N LYS A 28 84.15 14.10 19.38
CA LYS A 28 84.72 13.99 20.74
C LYS A 28 84.59 15.33 21.48
N PRO A 29 84.01 15.35 22.69
CA PRO A 29 84.35 16.35 23.70
C PRO A 29 85.24 15.73 24.78
N GLY A 30 86.33 16.43 25.13
CA GLY A 30 87.22 16.06 26.22
C GLY A 30 86.51 16.02 27.59
N ALA A 31 86.98 15.12 28.45
CA ALA A 31 86.41 14.88 29.78
C ALA A 31 86.36 16.17 30.64
N PRO A 32 85.21 16.53 31.25
CA PRO A 32 85.20 17.49 32.33
C PRO A 32 85.57 16.80 33.65
N LEU A 33 86.49 17.42 34.39
CA LEU A 33 86.92 16.99 35.72
C LEU A 33 85.73 17.00 36.69
N VAL A 34 85.28 15.80 37.11
CA VAL A 34 84.23 15.64 38.11
C VAL A 34 84.79 15.99 39.49
N ARG A 35 84.47 17.19 39.98
CA ARG A 35 84.65 17.58 41.39
C ARG A 35 83.56 16.86 42.21
N ARG A 36 83.93 15.79 42.91
CA ARG A 36 83.02 15.06 43.81
C ARG A 36 82.75 15.91 45.06
N TYR A 37 81.55 16.48 45.15
CA TYR A 37 81.02 16.94 46.44
C TYR A 37 80.55 15.72 47.24
N SER A 38 81.05 15.59 48.46
CA SER A 38 80.60 14.60 49.44
C SER A 38 79.22 14.98 49.96
N ILE A 39 78.18 14.28 49.47
CA ILE A 39 76.84 14.31 50.06
C ILE A 39 76.86 13.54 51.39
N SER A 40 76.45 14.20 52.48
CA SER A 40 76.47 13.64 53.83
C SER A 40 75.47 12.48 53.98
N ALA A 41 75.84 11.43 54.72
CA ALA A 41 75.08 10.18 54.87
C ALA A 41 73.62 10.35 55.37
N ALA A 42 73.33 11.41 56.12
CA ALA A 42 71.96 11.76 56.54
C ALA A 42 71.03 12.10 55.36
N SER A 43 71.57 12.62 54.24
CA SER A 43 70.80 12.93 53.03
C SER A 43 70.56 11.71 52.13
N ALA A 44 71.43 10.69 52.19
CA ALA A 44 71.31 9.46 51.43
C ALA A 44 70.23 8.52 52.00
N LEU A 45 70.10 8.43 53.34
CA LEU A 45 68.99 7.72 53.98
C LEU A 45 67.64 8.37 53.66
N ALA A 46 67.55 9.70 53.75
CA ALA A 46 66.33 10.44 53.38
C ALA A 46 66.00 10.34 51.87
N GLN A 47 66.99 10.21 51.00
CA GLN A 47 66.79 9.94 49.57
C GLN A 47 66.35 8.50 49.30
N SER A 48 66.89 7.51 50.01
CA SER A 48 66.49 6.11 49.92
C SER A 48 65.05 5.89 50.39
N GLU A 49 64.66 6.46 51.53
CA GLU A 49 63.26 6.37 51.99
C GLU A 49 62.30 7.06 51.01
N ARG A 50 62.70 8.20 50.43
CA ARG A 50 61.91 8.88 49.40
C ARG A 50 61.81 8.08 48.10
N THR A 51 62.86 7.37 47.66
CA THR A 51 62.78 6.55 46.44
C THR A 51 61.92 5.30 46.66
N THR A 52 61.99 4.65 47.82
CA THR A 52 61.12 3.52 48.17
C THR A 52 59.66 3.94 48.30
N LEU A 53 59.39 5.10 48.92
CA LEU A 53 58.04 5.69 48.94
C LEU A 53 57.55 6.04 47.55
N ARG A 54 58.41 6.60 46.69
CA ARG A 54 58.04 6.96 45.31
C ARG A 54 57.74 5.73 44.44
N SER A 55 58.49 4.64 44.59
CA SER A 55 58.18 3.36 43.92
C SER A 55 56.90 2.72 44.46
N ALA A 56 56.67 2.78 45.78
CA ALA A 56 55.44 2.30 46.38
C ALA A 56 54.22 3.10 45.89
N THR A 57 54.33 4.43 45.81
CA THR A 57 53.25 5.28 45.27
C THR A 57 52.97 5.02 43.80
N THR A 58 53.99 4.78 42.95
CA THR A 58 53.77 4.45 41.53
C THR A 58 53.16 3.06 41.34
N PHE A 59 53.55 2.09 42.17
CA PHE A 59 52.93 0.76 42.19
C PHE A 59 51.45 0.84 42.58
N LEU A 60 51.13 1.53 43.67
CA LEU A 60 49.75 1.73 44.12
C LEU A 60 48.90 2.48 43.09
N PHE A 61 49.45 3.51 42.42
CA PHE A 61 48.77 4.20 41.33
C PHE A 61 48.50 3.29 40.12
N GLY A 62 49.46 2.44 39.74
CA GLY A 62 49.27 1.47 38.67
C GLY A 62 48.25 0.38 39.02
N GLN A 63 48.17 0.01 40.30
CA GLN A 63 47.18 -0.94 40.80
C GLN A 63 45.77 -0.34 40.81
N LEU A 64 45.61 0.90 41.28
CA LEU A 64 44.37 1.69 41.17
C LEU A 64 43.90 1.84 39.72
N ALA A 65 44.78 2.25 38.81
CA ALA A 65 44.43 2.41 37.39
C ALA A 65 43.99 1.10 36.71
N ARG A 66 44.54 -0.05 37.16
CA ARG A 66 44.12 -1.37 36.69
C ARG A 66 42.74 -1.75 37.24
N GLU A 67 42.46 -1.39 38.47
CA GLU A 67 41.18 -1.62 39.13
C GLU A 67 40.06 -0.82 38.44
N ASP A 68 40.27 0.49 38.22
CA ASP A 68 39.36 1.36 37.48
C ASP A 68 39.08 0.85 36.05
N TYR A 69 40.11 0.35 35.35
CA TYR A 69 39.96 -0.22 34.02
C TYR A 69 39.10 -1.50 34.01
N LEU A 70 39.22 -2.32 35.06
CA LEU A 70 38.41 -3.53 35.20
C LEU A 70 36.95 -3.20 35.52
N GLU A 71 36.71 -2.21 36.38
CA GLU A 71 35.36 -1.71 36.69
C GLU A 71 34.68 -1.16 35.43
N LEU A 72 35.34 -0.29 34.67
CA LEU A 72 34.78 0.28 33.45
C LEU A 72 34.47 -0.80 32.40
N ARG A 73 35.33 -1.82 32.30
CA ARG A 73 35.09 -2.96 31.41
C ARG A 73 33.90 -3.80 31.86
N GLN A 74 33.72 -3.98 33.16
CA GLN A 74 32.56 -4.67 33.71
C GLN A 74 31.27 -3.88 33.44
N GLU A 75 31.27 -2.57 33.70
CA GLU A 75 30.13 -1.69 33.43
C GLU A 75 29.73 -1.72 31.94
N ALA A 76 30.73 -1.68 31.03
CA ALA A 76 30.49 -1.82 29.60
C ALA A 76 29.88 -3.18 29.22
N SER A 77 30.30 -4.26 29.91
CA SER A 77 29.74 -5.60 29.70
C SER A 77 28.28 -5.68 30.15
N GLU A 78 27.97 -5.15 31.34
CA GLU A 78 26.61 -5.12 31.89
C GLU A 78 25.67 -4.28 31.03
N LEU A 79 26.13 -3.12 30.54
CA LEU A 79 25.36 -2.27 29.63
C LEU A 79 25.10 -2.98 28.29
N HIS A 80 26.10 -3.70 27.77
CA HIS A 80 25.96 -4.48 26.54
C HIS A 80 24.90 -5.58 26.72
N GLU A 81 24.96 -6.34 27.82
CA GLU A 81 24.01 -7.39 28.15
C GLU A 81 22.58 -6.84 28.33
N TYR A 82 22.43 -5.70 29.01
CA TYR A 82 21.16 -4.99 29.13
C TYR A 82 20.59 -4.59 27.76
N SER A 83 21.44 -4.05 26.87
CA SER A 83 21.04 -3.65 25.52
C SER A 83 20.57 -4.85 24.68
N ASN A 84 21.29 -5.97 24.76
CA ASN A 84 20.95 -7.21 24.06
C ASN A 84 19.62 -7.78 24.58
N ALA A 85 19.42 -7.83 25.90
CA ALA A 85 18.17 -8.28 26.50
C ALA A 85 16.97 -7.41 26.07
N LYS A 86 17.16 -6.09 25.89
CA LYS A 86 16.12 -5.19 25.37
C LYS A 86 15.85 -5.46 23.89
N LEU A 87 16.89 -5.64 23.07
CA LEU A 87 16.76 -5.98 21.65
C LEU A 87 16.02 -7.30 21.47
N GLU A 88 16.32 -8.33 22.25
CA GLU A 88 15.63 -9.62 22.18
C GLU A 88 14.12 -9.52 22.41
N ARG A 89 13.67 -8.67 23.35
CA ARG A 89 12.24 -8.42 23.58
C ARG A 89 11.59 -7.77 22.36
N VAL A 90 12.24 -6.76 21.79
CA VAL A 90 11.74 -6.06 20.60
C VAL A 90 11.69 -7.02 19.41
N THR A 91 12.73 -7.81 19.18
CA THR A 91 12.78 -8.82 18.13
C THR A 91 11.67 -9.85 18.27
N ARG A 92 11.39 -10.34 19.49
CA ARG A 92 10.26 -11.24 19.74
C ARG A 92 8.92 -10.58 19.43
N TYR A 93 8.69 -9.35 19.89
CA TYR A 93 7.44 -8.64 19.64
C TYR A 93 7.23 -8.39 18.14
N LEU A 94 8.28 -7.98 17.43
CA LEU A 94 8.25 -7.79 15.98
C LEU A 94 7.95 -9.10 15.25
N GLY A 95 8.50 -10.23 15.72
CA GLY A 95 8.20 -11.56 15.18
C GLY A 95 6.73 -11.95 15.35
N VAL A 96 6.10 -11.63 16.48
CA VAL A 96 4.66 -11.86 16.70
C VAL A 96 3.83 -11.01 15.73
N LEU A 97 4.18 -9.74 15.55
CA LEU A 97 3.50 -8.86 14.59
C LEU A 97 3.64 -9.36 13.15
N ALA A 98 4.86 -9.71 12.72
CA ALA A 98 5.12 -10.23 11.38
C ALA A 98 4.33 -11.52 11.10
N ASN A 99 4.27 -12.44 12.07
CA ASN A 99 3.46 -13.65 11.96
C ASN A 99 1.96 -13.35 11.86
N LYS A 100 1.47 -12.35 12.60
CA LYS A 100 0.07 -11.94 12.53
C LYS A 100 -0.26 -11.33 11.17
N THR A 101 0.60 -10.45 10.65
CA THR A 101 0.46 -9.88 9.30
C THR A 101 0.43 -10.98 8.24
N ARG A 102 1.39 -11.91 8.27
CA ARG A 102 1.44 -13.03 7.31
C ARG A 102 0.17 -13.90 7.34
N LYS A 103 -0.38 -14.16 8.52
CA LYS A 103 -1.64 -14.92 8.65
C LYS A 103 -2.83 -14.17 8.06
N LEU A 104 -2.89 -12.84 8.25
CA LEU A 104 -3.95 -12.02 7.66
C LEU A 104 -3.82 -11.97 6.14
N ASP A 105 -2.61 -11.81 5.61
CA ASP A 105 -2.35 -11.81 4.17
C ASP A 105 -2.71 -13.16 3.53
N GLN A 106 -2.34 -14.25 4.20
CA GLN A 106 -2.70 -15.60 3.75
C GLN A 106 -4.22 -15.79 3.72
N PHE A 107 -4.92 -15.37 4.78
CA PHE A 107 -6.37 -15.44 4.82
C PHE A 107 -7.02 -14.60 3.70
N ALA A 108 -6.52 -13.38 3.46
CA ALA A 108 -7.02 -12.53 2.37
C ALA A 108 -6.86 -13.22 1.01
N LEU A 109 -5.68 -13.75 0.70
CA LEU A 109 -5.41 -14.46 -0.54
C LEU A 109 -6.28 -15.72 -0.70
N GLU A 110 -6.43 -16.51 0.37
CA GLU A 110 -7.28 -17.71 0.35
C GLU A 110 -8.75 -17.36 0.13
N THR A 111 -9.25 -16.29 0.76
CA THR A 111 -10.63 -15.84 0.56
C THR A 111 -10.84 -15.29 -0.85
N GLU A 112 -9.90 -14.53 -1.40
CA GLU A 112 -9.97 -14.02 -2.76
C GLU A 112 -9.96 -15.17 -3.78
N ALA A 113 -9.06 -16.14 -3.60
CA ALA A 113 -8.98 -17.34 -4.44
C ALA A 113 -10.27 -18.18 -4.39
N ARG A 114 -10.96 -18.20 -3.25
CA ARG A 114 -12.25 -18.88 -3.10
C ARG A 114 -13.43 -18.09 -3.70
N ILE A 115 -13.43 -16.77 -3.58
CA ILE A 115 -14.54 -15.91 -4.02
C ILE A 115 -14.50 -15.66 -5.54
N SER A 116 -13.30 -15.48 -6.11
CA SER A 116 -13.10 -15.21 -7.54
C SER A 116 -13.83 -16.19 -8.47
N PRO A 117 -13.70 -17.53 -8.33
CA PRO A 117 -14.43 -18.47 -9.19
C PRO A 117 -15.94 -18.38 -9.02
N LEU A 118 -16.44 -18.17 -7.79
CA LEU A 118 -17.88 -18.03 -7.52
C LEU A 118 -18.46 -16.78 -8.20
N ILE A 119 -17.71 -15.68 -8.22
CA ILE A 119 -18.11 -14.46 -8.95
C ILE A 119 -18.18 -14.76 -10.45
N ASN A 120 -17.19 -15.47 -11.00
CA ASN A 120 -17.15 -15.80 -12.42
C ASN A 120 -18.29 -16.75 -12.83
N GLU A 121 -18.60 -17.75 -12.00
CA GLU A 121 -19.76 -18.63 -12.21
C GLU A 121 -21.07 -17.86 -12.15
N LYS A 122 -21.24 -16.97 -11.16
CA LYS A 122 -22.42 -16.08 -11.08
C LYS A 122 -22.59 -15.28 -12.35
N ARG A 123 -21.51 -14.66 -12.87
CA ARG A 123 -21.54 -13.89 -14.13
C ARG A 123 -21.95 -14.75 -15.31
N ARG A 124 -21.36 -15.94 -15.43
CA ARG A 124 -21.68 -16.90 -16.49
C ARG A 124 -23.14 -17.32 -16.44
N PHE A 125 -23.62 -17.79 -15.29
CA PHE A 125 -25.01 -18.22 -15.14
C PHE A 125 -26.01 -17.10 -15.38
N PHE A 126 -25.68 -15.88 -14.95
CA PHE A 126 -26.52 -14.71 -15.21
C PHE A 126 -26.66 -14.43 -16.71
N ASN A 127 -25.55 -14.51 -17.46
CA ASN A 127 -25.59 -14.33 -18.91
C ASN A 127 -26.29 -15.48 -19.63
N ASP A 128 -26.05 -16.73 -19.22
CA ASP A 128 -26.71 -17.92 -19.79
C ASP A 128 -28.24 -17.83 -19.58
N LEU A 129 -28.67 -17.41 -18.38
CA LEU A 129 -30.09 -17.19 -18.08
C LEU A 129 -30.69 -16.08 -18.91
N SER A 130 -29.94 -14.98 -19.11
CA SER A 130 -30.39 -13.87 -19.96
C SER A 130 -30.53 -14.31 -21.42
N THR A 131 -29.58 -15.13 -21.90
CA THR A 131 -29.59 -15.71 -23.24
C THR A 131 -30.75 -16.67 -23.44
N ALA A 132 -31.01 -17.54 -22.46
CA ALA A 132 -32.11 -18.49 -22.48
C ALA A 132 -33.49 -17.80 -22.48
N LYS A 133 -33.62 -16.63 -21.84
CA LYS A 133 -34.83 -15.79 -21.91
C LYS A 133 -35.01 -15.06 -23.24
N GLY A 134 -34.00 -15.05 -24.10
CA GLY A 134 -34.01 -14.34 -25.38
C GLY A 134 -33.02 -13.16 -25.40
N ASN A 135 -32.13 -13.19 -26.40
CA ASN A 135 -31.09 -12.17 -26.62
C ASN A 135 -31.62 -10.82 -27.12
N ILE A 136 -32.79 -10.82 -27.75
CA ILE A 136 -33.44 -9.63 -28.28
C ILE A 136 -34.66 -9.37 -27.43
N LYS A 137 -34.78 -8.14 -26.93
CA LYS A 137 -35.92 -7.69 -26.13
C LYS A 137 -36.48 -6.43 -26.75
N ILE A 138 -37.79 -6.41 -26.98
CA ILE A 138 -38.53 -5.31 -27.57
C ILE A 138 -39.44 -4.73 -26.50
N TYR A 139 -39.06 -3.53 -26.05
CA TYR A 139 -39.83 -2.76 -25.10
C TYR A 139 -40.54 -1.61 -25.81
N CYS A 140 -41.82 -1.42 -25.52
CA CYS A 140 -42.57 -0.24 -25.96
C CYS A 140 -42.88 0.65 -24.77
N ARG A 141 -42.65 1.96 -24.92
CA ARG A 141 -43.04 2.96 -23.92
C ARG A 141 -43.94 4.00 -24.56
N ALA A 142 -45.12 4.15 -24.01
CA ALA A 142 -46.02 5.24 -24.33
C ALA A 142 -45.58 6.52 -23.62
N ARG A 143 -45.51 7.62 -24.37
CA ARG A 143 -45.35 8.95 -23.80
C ARG A 143 -46.74 9.43 -23.32
N PRO A 144 -46.85 10.03 -22.12
CA PRO A 144 -48.07 10.71 -21.72
C PRO A 144 -48.43 11.84 -22.68
N LEU A 145 -49.69 11.88 -23.09
CA LEU A 145 -50.24 12.87 -24.02
C LEU A 145 -50.33 14.24 -23.33
N PHE A 146 -50.11 15.30 -24.10
CA PHE A 146 -50.34 16.67 -23.68
C PHE A 146 -51.76 17.11 -24.07
N GLU A 147 -52.30 18.14 -23.41
CA GLU A 147 -53.68 18.61 -23.63
C GLU A 147 -53.96 19.00 -25.10
N ASP A 148 -52.93 19.45 -25.81
CA ASP A 148 -53.00 19.87 -27.22
C ASP A 148 -53.03 18.71 -28.24
N GLU A 149 -52.79 17.45 -27.82
CA GLU A 149 -52.59 16.30 -28.71
C GLU A 149 -53.86 15.43 -28.94
N GLY A 150 -54.97 15.74 -28.25
CA GLY A 150 -56.25 15.03 -28.40
C GLY A 150 -56.31 13.65 -27.74
N SER A 151 -57.30 12.84 -28.13
CA SER A 151 -57.54 11.51 -27.53
C SER A 151 -56.56 10.43 -27.99
N SER A 152 -56.11 9.57 -27.08
CA SER A 152 -55.24 8.43 -27.40
C SER A 152 -55.90 7.47 -28.40
N ILE A 153 -55.18 7.15 -29.48
CA ILE A 153 -55.54 6.07 -30.42
C ILE A 153 -55.00 4.70 -30.00
N VAL A 154 -54.25 4.66 -28.89
CA VAL A 154 -53.59 3.46 -28.37
C VAL A 154 -54.22 3.08 -27.04
N GLU A 155 -54.62 1.81 -26.94
CA GLU A 155 -55.09 1.15 -25.74
C GLU A 155 -54.00 0.19 -25.23
N TYR A 156 -53.92 0.00 -23.90
CA TYR A 156 -52.95 -0.88 -23.23
C TYR A 156 -53.72 -1.95 -22.44
N PRO A 157 -54.17 -3.05 -23.09
CA PRO A 157 -54.96 -4.08 -22.41
C PRO A 157 -54.19 -4.80 -21.30
N ASP A 158 -52.88 -4.99 -21.46
CA ASP A 158 -51.99 -5.60 -20.49
C ASP A 158 -50.53 -5.12 -20.68
N ASP A 159 -49.61 -5.66 -19.89
CA ASP A 159 -48.19 -5.31 -19.91
C ASP A 159 -47.42 -5.89 -21.12
N TYR A 160 -48.08 -6.64 -22.01
CA TYR A 160 -47.42 -7.38 -23.10
C TYR A 160 -48.05 -7.12 -24.46
N ASN A 161 -49.21 -6.46 -24.51
CA ASN A 161 -49.99 -6.22 -25.70
C ASN A 161 -50.34 -4.74 -25.78
N ILE A 162 -50.17 -4.18 -26.96
CA ILE A 162 -50.56 -2.83 -27.30
C ILE A 162 -51.58 -2.89 -28.44
N ARG A 163 -52.68 -2.17 -28.28
CA ARG A 163 -53.78 -2.15 -29.24
C ARG A 163 -53.88 -0.78 -29.86
N VAL A 164 -53.73 -0.70 -31.18
CA VAL A 164 -53.81 0.56 -31.93
C VAL A 164 -55.09 0.58 -32.74
N ASN A 165 -55.88 1.64 -32.60
CA ASN A 165 -57.06 1.87 -33.42
C ASN A 165 -56.66 2.64 -34.69
N THR A 166 -56.83 2.01 -35.85
CA THR A 166 -56.46 2.57 -37.16
C THR A 166 -57.51 3.57 -37.68
N GLY A 167 -58.73 3.59 -37.12
CA GLY A 167 -59.78 4.54 -37.50
C GLY A 167 -60.41 4.30 -38.88
N ASP A 168 -60.06 3.21 -39.57
CA ASP A 168 -60.68 2.81 -40.83
C ASP A 168 -61.95 1.97 -40.56
N ASP A 169 -63.09 2.64 -40.46
CA ASP A 169 -64.42 2.00 -40.26
C ASP A 169 -64.85 1.08 -41.42
N ALA A 170 -64.12 1.09 -42.54
CA ALA A 170 -64.36 0.23 -43.71
C ALA A 170 -63.73 -1.17 -43.60
N LEU A 171 -62.83 -1.40 -42.63
CA LEU A 171 -62.16 -2.68 -42.43
C LEU A 171 -62.85 -3.49 -41.32
N SER A 172 -63.07 -4.79 -41.56
CA SER A 172 -63.72 -5.70 -40.60
C SER A 172 -63.07 -5.77 -39.21
N ASN A 173 -61.83 -5.27 -39.05
CA ASN A 173 -61.14 -5.14 -37.76
C ASN A 173 -60.38 -3.80 -37.68
N PRO A 174 -60.97 -2.75 -37.10
CA PRO A 174 -60.35 -1.41 -37.00
C PRO A 174 -59.23 -1.34 -35.95
N LYS A 175 -59.05 -2.39 -35.13
CA LYS A 175 -58.04 -2.45 -34.07
C LYS A 175 -56.98 -3.50 -34.36
N LYS A 176 -55.70 -3.11 -34.24
CA LYS A 176 -54.55 -3.98 -34.43
C LYS A 176 -53.82 -4.21 -33.10
N ASP A 177 -53.73 -5.47 -32.70
CA ASP A 177 -53.05 -5.89 -31.47
C ASP A 177 -51.61 -6.31 -31.80
N PHE A 178 -50.65 -5.80 -31.05
CA PHE A 178 -49.23 -6.16 -31.16
C PHE A 178 -48.75 -6.71 -29.82
N LYS A 179 -48.09 -7.87 -29.87
CA LYS A 179 -47.48 -8.51 -28.70
C LYS A 179 -45.99 -8.23 -28.64
N LEU A 180 -45.52 -7.78 -27.48
CA LEU A 180 -44.15 -7.35 -27.20
C LEU A 180 -43.64 -7.98 -25.90
N ASP A 181 -42.34 -7.82 -25.61
CA ASP A 181 -41.76 -8.35 -24.36
C ASP A 181 -42.24 -7.58 -23.13
N ARG A 182 -42.44 -6.26 -23.26
CA ARG A 182 -43.04 -5.40 -22.25
C ARG A 182 -43.60 -4.13 -22.88
N VAL A 183 -44.75 -3.68 -22.40
CA VAL A 183 -45.42 -2.43 -22.77
C VAL A 183 -45.55 -1.57 -21.52
N TYR A 184 -44.98 -0.37 -21.57
CA TYR A 184 -45.06 0.62 -20.50
C TYR A 184 -46.07 1.71 -20.90
N GLY A 185 -47.16 1.80 -20.13
CA GLY A 185 -48.15 2.86 -20.31
C GLY A 185 -47.61 4.27 -20.00
N PRO A 186 -48.39 5.32 -20.29
CA PRO A 186 -47.96 6.72 -20.18
C PRO A 186 -47.60 7.15 -18.74
N HIS A 187 -48.12 6.44 -17.74
CA HIS A 187 -47.91 6.76 -16.33
C HIS A 187 -46.79 5.95 -15.67
N VAL A 188 -46.12 5.07 -16.43
CA VAL A 188 -45.03 4.25 -15.89
C VAL A 188 -43.75 5.10 -15.77
N GLY A 189 -43.16 5.05 -14.57
CA GLY A 189 -41.94 5.79 -14.24
C GLY A 189 -40.67 5.15 -14.80
N GLN A 190 -39.61 5.96 -14.90
CA GLN A 190 -38.31 5.51 -15.40
C GLN A 190 -37.66 4.43 -14.54
N ALA A 191 -37.95 4.42 -13.23
CA ALA A 191 -37.41 3.42 -12.31
C ALA A 191 -37.91 2.00 -12.64
N GLU A 192 -39.18 1.87 -13.04
CA GLU A 192 -39.77 0.59 -13.40
C GLU A 192 -39.20 0.08 -14.73
N LEU A 193 -39.11 0.95 -15.74
CA LEU A 193 -38.46 0.61 -17.01
C LEU A 193 -36.99 0.21 -16.80
N PHE A 194 -36.26 0.95 -15.97
CA PHE A 194 -34.86 0.64 -15.71
C PHE A 194 -34.70 -0.72 -15.01
N ARG A 195 -35.66 -1.15 -14.19
CA ARG A 195 -35.60 -2.46 -13.53
C ARG A 195 -35.52 -3.62 -14.53
N ASP A 196 -36.21 -3.50 -15.66
CA ASP A 196 -36.22 -4.52 -16.71
C ASP A 196 -35.03 -4.40 -17.69
N VAL A 197 -34.40 -3.22 -17.76
CA VAL A 197 -33.19 -2.96 -18.56
C VAL A 197 -31.91 -3.21 -17.75
N GLN A 198 -31.96 -3.11 -16.42
CA GLN A 198 -30.83 -3.29 -15.49
C GLN A 198 -30.04 -4.57 -15.75
N PRO A 199 -30.67 -5.73 -16.05
CA PRO A 199 -29.92 -6.94 -16.37
C PRO A 199 -28.99 -6.80 -17.59
N LEU A 200 -29.40 -6.05 -18.62
CA LEU A 200 -28.58 -5.79 -19.80
C LEU A 200 -27.35 -4.94 -19.44
N VAL A 201 -27.55 -3.93 -18.59
CA VAL A 201 -26.45 -3.08 -18.08
C VAL A 201 -25.47 -3.90 -17.24
N GLN A 202 -25.99 -4.81 -16.40
CA GLN A 202 -25.15 -5.71 -15.63
C GLN A 202 -24.31 -6.61 -16.54
N SER A 203 -24.88 -7.18 -17.60
CA SER A 203 -24.12 -7.95 -18.59
C SER A 203 -23.03 -7.11 -19.26
N ALA A 204 -23.28 -5.82 -19.52
CA ALA A 204 -22.25 -4.93 -20.06
C ALA A 204 -21.08 -4.73 -19.09
N LEU A 205 -21.37 -4.54 -17.79
CA LEU A 205 -20.36 -4.42 -16.73
C LEU A 205 -19.56 -5.71 -16.55
N ASP A 206 -20.19 -6.86 -16.81
CA ASP A 206 -19.55 -8.17 -16.80
C ASP A 206 -18.73 -8.46 -18.08
N GLY A 207 -18.68 -7.51 -19.04
CA GLY A 207 -17.84 -7.57 -20.24
C GLY A 207 -18.55 -8.12 -21.49
N TYR A 208 -19.86 -8.33 -21.45
CA TYR A 208 -20.63 -8.80 -22.60
C TYR A 208 -21.05 -7.64 -23.52
N LYS A 209 -21.13 -7.91 -24.82
CA LYS A 209 -21.53 -6.92 -25.83
C LYS A 209 -23.04 -6.71 -25.79
N ILE A 210 -23.46 -5.47 -25.60
CA ILE A 210 -24.87 -5.07 -25.64
C ILE A 210 -25.10 -3.95 -26.66
N CYS A 211 -26.32 -3.86 -27.17
CA CYS A 211 -26.78 -2.76 -28.00
C CYS A 211 -28.18 -2.36 -27.54
N ILE A 212 -28.40 -1.06 -27.33
CA ILE A 212 -29.71 -0.49 -27.02
C ILE A 212 -30.03 0.52 -28.10
N TRP A 213 -31.16 0.33 -28.78
CA TRP A 213 -31.66 1.25 -29.78
C TRP A 213 -33.03 1.76 -29.37
N THR A 214 -33.26 3.05 -29.54
CA THR A 214 -34.56 3.70 -29.28
C THR A 214 -35.14 4.24 -30.57
N ASN A 215 -36.35 3.83 -30.90
CA ASN A 215 -37.10 4.37 -32.04
C ASN A 215 -38.31 5.14 -31.52
N GLN A 216 -38.56 6.31 -32.11
CA GLN A 216 -39.77 7.09 -31.87
C GLN A 216 -40.72 6.90 -33.04
N LEU A 217 -41.90 6.35 -32.77
CA LEU A 217 -43.00 6.35 -33.72
C LEU A 217 -43.76 7.67 -33.56
N ARG A 218 -43.97 8.37 -34.68
CA ARG A 218 -44.80 9.58 -34.74
C ARG A 218 -46.11 9.21 -35.44
N LYS A 219 -47.20 9.79 -34.97
CA LYS A 219 -48.48 9.70 -35.67
C LYS A 219 -48.42 10.68 -36.85
N ASP A 220 -48.33 10.15 -38.07
CA ASP A 220 -48.41 10.99 -39.26
C ASP A 220 -49.87 11.33 -39.53
N THR A 221 -50.25 12.57 -39.21
CA THR A 221 -51.63 13.06 -39.39
C THR A 221 -51.97 13.38 -40.84
N THR A 222 -51.02 13.25 -41.78
CA THR A 222 -51.17 13.77 -43.15
C THR A 222 -51.71 12.79 -44.18
N ASN A 223 -51.80 11.50 -43.92
CA ASN A 223 -52.49 10.54 -44.79
C ASN A 223 -52.89 9.33 -43.95
N GLY A 224 -54.15 8.93 -43.96
CA GLY A 224 -54.66 7.75 -43.23
C GLY A 224 -54.07 6.42 -43.71
N ARG A 225 -52.76 6.21 -43.54
CA ARG A 225 -52.04 4.95 -43.66
C ARG A 225 -50.91 4.94 -42.65
N ILE A 226 -51.02 4.03 -41.68
CA ILE A 226 -49.93 3.56 -40.83
C ILE A 226 -49.14 2.50 -41.60
#